data_AF-A0A971Z6I6-F1
#
_entry.id   AF-A0A971Z6I6-F1
#
_cell.length_a   1.000
_cell.length_b   1.000
_cell.length_c   1.000
_cell.angle_alpha   90.00
_cell.angle_beta   90.00
_cell.angle_gamma   90.00
#
_symmetry.space_group_name_H-M   'P 1'
#
loop_
_entity.id
_entity.type
_entity.pdbx_description
1 polymer ?
#
loop_
_entity_poly.entity_id
_entity_poly.type
_entity_poly.pdbx_seq_one_letter_code
_entity_poly.pdbx_strand_id
1 'polypeptide(L)'
;IFKPLAMQDTFFTVPADQLHRFAACYQHQPGDGFSLQDDPQSSHFARRHGYLSGGGGLISTIGDYYRFAQALANGGELDGARIIGRKTLEFMRLNHLPGNTDLPSVSIGGFSETPYDGSGFSLGFSVKTDIAKSQTIGSAGEYGWGGMAGTTFFIDPVEDLLVIFMTQLIPSSAYMVRQELRALVYGALI
;
A
#
# COMPACT_ATOMS: atom_id res chain seq x y z
N ILE A 1 1.97 16.08 -5.43
CA ILE A 1 0.97 14.99 -5.32
C ILE A 1 -0.30 15.50 -4.62
N PHE A 2 -0.24 15.89 -3.34
CA PHE A 2 -1.44 16.18 -2.56
C PHE A 2 -2.32 17.30 -3.13
N LYS A 3 -1.75 18.49 -3.36
CA LYS A 3 -2.50 19.63 -3.91
C LYS A 3 -3.11 19.34 -5.30
N PRO A 4 -2.35 18.84 -6.30
CA PRO A 4 -2.94 18.48 -7.60
C PRO A 4 -4.07 17.45 -7.50
N LEU A 5 -3.91 16.45 -6.64
CA LEU A 5 -4.91 15.41 -6.46
C LEU A 5 -5.95 15.74 -5.40
N ALA A 6 -6.05 16.97 -4.92
CA ALA A 6 -6.99 17.37 -3.85
C ALA A 6 -7.02 16.42 -2.64
N MET A 7 -5.85 15.89 -2.25
CA MET A 7 -5.68 15.06 -1.05
C MET A 7 -5.53 15.98 0.16
N GLN A 8 -6.64 16.31 0.80
CA GLN A 8 -6.71 17.35 1.83
C GLN A 8 -6.39 16.83 3.23
N ASP A 9 -6.47 15.52 3.43
CA ASP A 9 -6.33 14.83 4.70
C ASP A 9 -5.03 13.99 4.76
N THR A 10 -4.02 14.37 3.97
CA THR A 10 -2.72 13.67 3.90
C THR A 10 -1.59 14.52 4.45
N PHE A 11 -0.96 14.05 5.52
CA PHE A 11 -0.02 14.85 6.32
C PHE A 11 1.15 14.03 6.87
N PHE A 12 2.27 14.70 7.13
CA PHE A 12 3.31 14.20 8.06
C PHE A 12 3.08 14.67 9.51
N THR A 13 2.22 15.66 9.70
CA THR A 13 1.81 16.17 11.01
C THR A 13 0.33 16.53 10.91
N VAL A 14 -0.50 15.81 11.67
CA VAL A 14 -1.95 15.92 11.61
C VAL A 14 -2.37 17.24 12.25
N PRO A 15 -3.13 18.09 11.54
CA PRO A 15 -3.67 19.32 12.09
C PRO A 15 -4.56 19.07 13.31
N ALA A 16 -4.55 19.99 14.27
CA ALA A 16 -5.28 19.84 15.54
C ALA A 16 -6.79 19.65 15.35
N ASP A 17 -7.38 20.34 14.37
CA ASP A 17 -8.78 20.23 13.99
C ASP A 17 -9.15 18.89 13.33
N GLN A 18 -8.15 18.13 12.86
CA GLN A 18 -8.31 16.80 12.24
C GLN A 18 -8.03 15.63 13.20
N LEU A 19 -7.52 15.89 14.41
CA LEU A 19 -7.16 14.81 15.35
C LEU A 19 -8.35 13.98 15.83
N HIS A 20 -9.56 14.54 15.85
CA HIS A 20 -10.79 13.87 16.31
C HIS A 20 -11.16 12.61 15.50
N ARG A 21 -10.56 12.45 14.31
CA ARG A 21 -10.77 11.33 13.38
C ARG A 21 -9.50 10.51 13.15
N PHE A 22 -8.46 10.73 13.95
CA PHE A 22 -7.26 9.93 13.94
C PHE A 22 -7.55 8.54 14.55
N ALA A 23 -7.22 7.47 13.84
CA ALA A 23 -7.48 6.11 14.28
C ALA A 23 -6.43 5.64 15.29
N ALA A 24 -6.85 4.85 16.29
CA ALA A 24 -5.92 4.17 17.17
C ALA A 24 -5.17 3.09 16.39
N CYS A 25 -3.87 2.93 16.67
CA CYS A 25 -3.09 1.82 16.14
C CYS A 25 -2.79 0.82 17.23
N TYR A 26 -2.99 -0.46 16.92
CA TYR A 26 -2.80 -1.56 17.84
C TYR A 26 -1.64 -2.44 17.42
N GLN A 27 -1.04 -3.11 18.39
CA GLN A 27 -0.08 -4.18 18.18
C GLN A 27 -0.68 -5.50 18.67
N HIS A 28 -0.70 -6.49 17.79
CA HIS A 28 -1.10 -7.85 18.09
C HIS A 28 -0.14 -8.48 19.10
N GLN A 29 -0.70 -9.21 20.07
CA GLN A 29 0.00 -9.89 21.15
C GLN A 29 -0.24 -11.40 21.07
N PRO A 30 0.68 -12.23 21.59
CA PRO A 30 0.45 -13.67 21.71
C PRO A 30 -0.87 -13.99 22.43
N GLY A 31 -1.59 -14.99 21.94
CA GLY A 31 -2.90 -15.37 22.49
C GLY A 31 -4.07 -14.50 22.01
N ASP A 32 -3.94 -13.88 20.83
CA ASP A 32 -4.99 -13.07 20.17
C ASP A 32 -5.38 -11.81 20.96
N GLY A 33 -4.42 -11.27 21.72
CA GLY A 33 -4.57 -10.01 22.45
C GLY A 33 -4.12 -8.81 21.63
N PHE A 34 -4.48 -7.61 22.11
CA PHE A 34 -4.04 -6.35 21.50
C PHE A 34 -3.52 -5.39 22.56
N SER A 35 -2.43 -4.69 22.24
CA SER A 35 -1.95 -3.53 23.01
C SER A 35 -2.08 -2.27 22.19
N LEU A 36 -2.46 -1.16 22.80
CA LEU A 36 -2.47 0.15 22.14
C LEU A 36 -1.03 0.57 21.83
N GLN A 37 -0.72 0.77 20.55
CA GLN A 37 0.59 1.17 20.05
C GLN A 37 0.65 2.68 19.78
N ASP A 38 -0.39 3.25 19.17
CA ASP A 38 -0.53 4.69 18.99
C ASP A 38 -1.92 5.13 19.47
N ASP A 39 -1.92 5.99 20.48
CA ASP A 39 -3.11 6.56 21.08
C ASP A 39 -3.50 7.84 20.30
N PRO A 40 -4.71 7.93 19.74
CA PRO A 40 -5.17 9.12 19.03
C PRO A 40 -5.08 10.43 19.83
N GLN A 41 -5.21 10.36 21.16
CA GLN A 41 -5.18 11.55 22.01
C GLN A 41 -3.76 12.08 22.24
N SER A 42 -2.75 11.22 22.17
CA SER A 42 -1.36 11.58 22.43
C SER A 42 -0.41 11.26 21.28
N SER A 43 -0.94 10.95 20.10
CA SER A 43 -0.15 10.47 18.96
C SER A 43 1.00 11.42 18.63
N HIS A 44 2.15 10.82 18.33
CA HIS A 44 3.31 11.58 17.88
C HIS A 44 3.01 12.35 16.59
N PHE A 45 2.10 11.86 15.75
CA PHE A 45 1.70 12.53 14.51
C PHE A 45 0.96 13.86 14.74
N ALA A 46 0.51 14.16 15.95
CA ALA A 46 -0.02 15.48 16.33
C ALA A 46 1.08 16.55 16.50
N ARG A 47 2.36 16.13 16.54
CA ARG A 47 3.50 17.01 16.78
C ARG A 47 4.39 17.09 15.55
N ARG A 48 4.94 18.27 15.29
CA ARG A 48 5.85 18.47 14.16
C ARG A 48 7.15 17.69 14.39
N HIS A 49 7.51 16.85 13.45
CA HIS A 49 8.80 16.15 13.43
C HIS A 49 9.80 16.88 12.55
N GLY A 50 11.09 16.86 12.93
CA GLY A 50 12.17 17.42 12.14
C GLY A 50 12.55 16.60 10.91
N TYR A 51 12.00 15.38 10.78
CA TYR A 51 12.34 14.44 9.72
C TYR A 51 11.08 13.91 9.03
N LEU A 52 11.01 14.11 7.71
CA LEU A 52 9.93 13.65 6.84
C LEU A 52 10.45 12.45 6.03
N SER A 53 10.09 11.24 6.45
CA SER A 53 10.59 10.01 5.83
C SER A 53 9.85 9.70 4.53
N GLY A 54 10.58 9.32 3.48
CA GLY A 54 9.99 8.84 2.22
C GLY A 54 9.49 7.39 2.29
N GLY A 55 9.93 6.61 3.27
CA GLY A 55 9.57 5.20 3.43
C GLY A 55 8.43 4.93 4.41
N GLY A 56 7.96 5.95 5.13
CA GLY A 56 6.88 5.83 6.12
C GLY A 56 6.60 7.14 6.85
N GLY A 57 5.52 7.19 7.63
CA GLY A 57 5.18 8.36 8.45
C GLY A 57 4.21 9.36 7.80
N LEU A 58 3.65 9.03 6.63
CA LEU A 58 2.46 9.72 6.13
C LEU A 58 1.20 9.18 6.79
N ILE A 59 0.37 10.10 7.26
CA ILE A 59 -1.02 9.86 7.68
C ILE A 59 -1.91 10.30 6.53
N SER A 60 -2.91 9.48 6.21
CA SER A 60 -3.84 9.73 5.12
C SER A 60 -5.19 9.10 5.44
N THR A 61 -6.13 9.20 4.51
CA THR A 61 -7.46 8.61 4.60
C THR A 61 -7.67 7.68 3.42
N ILE A 62 -8.67 6.79 3.51
CA ILE A 62 -9.02 5.95 2.37
C ILE A 62 -9.42 6.79 1.14
N GLY A 63 -10.09 7.93 1.35
CA GLY A 63 -10.50 8.84 0.28
C GLY A 63 -9.33 9.52 -0.41
N ASP A 64 -8.38 10.06 0.36
CA ASP A 64 -7.17 10.67 -0.20
C ASP A 64 -6.28 9.63 -0.90
N TYR A 65 -6.10 8.46 -0.29
CA TYR A 65 -5.29 7.40 -0.86
C TYR A 65 -5.94 6.83 -2.14
N TYR A 66 -7.28 6.79 -2.20
CA TYR A 66 -8.01 6.48 -3.42
C TYR A 66 -7.67 7.45 -4.54
N ARG A 67 -7.63 8.77 -4.28
CA ARG A 67 -7.28 9.75 -5.32
C ARG A 67 -5.87 9.54 -5.86
N PHE A 68 -4.92 9.19 -4.99
CA PHE A 68 -3.57 8.79 -5.41
C PHE A 68 -3.57 7.51 -6.25
N ALA A 69 -4.18 6.43 -5.75
CA ALA A 69 -4.14 5.13 -6.41
C ALA A 69 -4.95 5.13 -7.72
N GLN A 70 -6.07 5.85 -7.78
CA GLN A 70 -6.84 6.05 -9.01
C GLN A 70 -6.05 6.85 -10.05
N ALA A 71 -5.28 7.87 -9.63
CA ALA A 71 -4.39 8.56 -10.56
C ALA A 71 -3.37 7.60 -11.18
N LEU A 72 -2.84 6.65 -10.42
CA LEU A 72 -1.95 5.61 -10.95
C LEU A 72 -2.68 4.65 -11.89
N ALA A 73 -3.87 4.17 -11.51
CA ALA A 73 -4.70 3.30 -12.34
C ALA A 73 -5.03 3.94 -13.70
N ASN A 74 -5.26 5.25 -13.72
CA ASN A 74 -5.50 6.06 -14.91
C ASN A 74 -4.23 6.42 -15.71
N GLY A 75 -3.08 5.83 -15.42
CA GLY A 75 -1.84 6.14 -16.14
C GLY A 75 -1.17 7.46 -15.72
N GLY A 76 -1.38 7.88 -14.47
CA GLY A 76 -0.72 9.01 -13.82
C GLY A 76 -1.51 10.31 -13.72
N GLU A 77 -2.81 10.29 -13.97
CA GLU A 77 -3.67 11.48 -14.01
C GLU A 77 -5.06 11.22 -13.39
N LEU A 78 -5.58 12.19 -12.64
CA LEU A 78 -6.94 12.17 -12.12
C LEU A 78 -7.53 13.58 -12.18
N ASP A 79 -8.78 13.72 -12.60
CA ASP A 79 -9.50 15.00 -12.68
C ASP A 79 -8.72 16.09 -13.45
N GLY A 80 -8.00 15.72 -14.51
CA GLY A 80 -7.14 16.62 -15.31
C GLY A 80 -5.80 16.98 -14.66
N ALA A 81 -5.52 16.49 -13.44
CA ALA A 81 -4.27 16.72 -12.74
C ALA A 81 -3.30 15.53 -12.95
N ARG A 82 -2.23 15.76 -13.71
CA ARG A 82 -1.18 14.76 -13.96
C ARG A 82 -0.09 14.82 -12.91
N ILE A 83 0.16 13.71 -12.22
CA ILE A 83 1.27 13.56 -11.25
C ILE A 83 2.46 12.76 -11.79
N ILE A 84 2.25 11.97 -12.85
CA ILE A 84 3.30 11.23 -13.54
C ILE A 84 2.96 11.03 -15.03
N GLY A 85 3.97 11.02 -15.90
CA GLY A 85 3.78 10.72 -17.31
C GLY A 85 3.40 9.25 -17.54
N ARG A 86 2.45 8.97 -18.43
CA ARG A 86 1.99 7.59 -18.71
C ARG A 86 3.13 6.62 -19.02
N LYS A 87 4.03 7.00 -19.94
CA LYS A 87 5.20 6.19 -20.30
C LYS A 87 6.20 6.02 -19.16
N THR A 88 6.32 7.02 -18.30
CA THR A 88 7.16 6.93 -17.09
C THR A 88 6.57 5.92 -16.12
N LEU A 89 5.25 5.94 -15.87
CA LEU A 89 4.59 4.96 -15.01
C LEU A 89 4.67 3.54 -15.59
N GLU A 90 4.46 3.39 -16.90
CA GLU A 90 4.63 2.10 -17.60
C GLU A 90 6.05 1.53 -17.42
N PHE A 91 7.08 2.38 -17.49
CA PHE A 91 8.46 1.96 -17.23
C PHE A 91 8.71 1.66 -15.74
N MET A 92 8.19 2.51 -14.84
CA MET A 92 8.37 2.36 -13.39
C MET A 92 7.78 1.06 -12.86
N ARG A 93 6.65 0.59 -13.41
CA ARG A 93 5.98 -0.64 -12.97
C ARG A 93 6.58 -1.95 -13.52
N LEU A 94 7.61 -1.89 -14.37
CA LEU A 94 8.33 -3.09 -14.81
C LEU A 94 9.10 -3.71 -13.63
N ASN A 95 9.40 -5.00 -13.71
CA ASN A 95 10.34 -5.60 -12.78
C ASN A 95 11.76 -5.09 -13.08
N HIS A 96 12.39 -4.45 -12.10
CA HIS A 96 13.75 -3.91 -12.21
C HIS A 96 14.78 -4.77 -11.46
N LEU A 97 14.39 -5.94 -10.97
CA LEU A 97 15.33 -6.87 -10.37
C LEU A 97 16.30 -7.44 -11.42
N PRO A 98 17.61 -7.56 -11.11
CA PRO A 98 18.60 -8.11 -12.03
C PRO A 98 18.20 -9.51 -12.54
N GLY A 99 18.37 -9.73 -13.83
CA GLY A 99 18.00 -11.01 -14.46
C GLY A 99 16.50 -11.28 -14.53
N ASN A 100 15.65 -10.26 -14.26
CA ASN A 100 14.19 -10.40 -14.18
C ASN A 100 13.74 -11.47 -13.18
N THR A 101 14.51 -11.66 -12.10
CA THR A 101 14.18 -12.61 -11.05
C THR A 101 13.11 -12.06 -10.10
N ASP A 102 12.67 -12.88 -9.15
CA ASP A 102 11.72 -12.49 -8.10
C ASP A 102 12.42 -12.09 -6.80
N LEU A 103 11.65 -11.43 -5.93
CA LEU A 103 12.12 -10.92 -4.64
C LEU A 103 12.83 -11.97 -3.77
N PRO A 104 12.36 -13.21 -3.61
CA PRO A 104 13.04 -14.23 -2.80
C PRO A 104 14.46 -14.53 -3.27
N SER A 105 14.72 -14.42 -4.58
CA SER A 105 16.03 -14.72 -5.16
C SER A 105 17.11 -13.68 -4.82
N VAL A 106 16.73 -12.49 -4.37
CA VAL A 106 17.64 -11.37 -4.09
C VAL A 106 17.47 -10.76 -2.70
N SER A 107 16.40 -11.13 -1.99
CA SER A 107 16.11 -10.62 -0.64
C SER A 107 17.08 -11.20 0.38
N ILE A 108 17.62 -10.32 1.24
CA ILE A 108 18.41 -10.71 2.40
C ILE A 108 17.51 -10.56 3.63
N GLY A 109 16.95 -11.67 4.09
CA GLY A 109 16.00 -11.72 5.20
C GLY A 109 14.53 -11.83 4.76
N GLY A 110 13.68 -12.25 5.70
CA GLY A 110 12.25 -12.48 5.48
C GLY A 110 11.41 -11.52 6.30
N PHE A 111 10.89 -10.47 5.66
CA PHE A 111 9.78 -9.70 6.20
C PHE A 111 8.72 -9.55 5.11
N SER A 112 7.71 -10.43 5.16
CA SER A 112 6.51 -10.32 4.34
C SER A 112 5.38 -11.16 4.89
N GLU A 113 4.19 -10.59 4.87
CA GLU A 113 2.92 -11.29 5.03
C GLU A 113 2.48 -11.99 3.73
N THR A 114 2.94 -11.52 2.57
CA THR A 114 2.54 -12.04 1.24
C THR A 114 3.68 -12.87 0.62
N PRO A 115 3.41 -14.03 -0.02
CA PRO A 115 4.41 -14.77 -0.76
C PRO A 115 5.06 -13.86 -1.79
N TYR A 116 6.38 -13.70 -1.69
CA TYR A 116 7.15 -12.93 -2.65
C TYR A 116 7.53 -13.73 -3.88
N ASP A 117 7.34 -15.05 -3.84
CA ASP A 117 7.44 -15.91 -5.01
C ASP A 117 6.59 -15.35 -6.16
N GLY A 118 7.15 -15.35 -7.37
CA GLY A 118 6.45 -14.80 -8.54
C GLY A 118 6.13 -13.30 -8.44
N SER A 119 6.77 -12.58 -7.52
CA SER A 119 6.64 -11.13 -7.35
C SER A 119 8.01 -10.47 -7.48
N GLY A 120 8.14 -9.54 -8.41
CA GLY A 120 9.32 -8.70 -8.61
C GLY A 120 9.28 -7.42 -7.78
N PHE A 121 10.31 -6.60 -7.96
CA PHE A 121 10.38 -5.25 -7.40
C PHE A 121 10.55 -4.24 -8.52
N SER A 122 9.64 -3.28 -8.56
CA SER A 122 9.61 -2.20 -9.53
C SER A 122 10.13 -0.90 -8.90
N LEU A 123 10.07 0.22 -9.63
CA LEU A 123 10.46 1.51 -9.06
C LEU A 123 9.32 2.07 -8.20
N GLY A 124 9.21 1.56 -6.97
CA GLY A 124 8.25 2.02 -5.95
C GLY A 124 7.11 1.06 -5.62
N PHE A 125 7.04 -0.11 -6.25
CA PHE A 125 5.98 -1.09 -6.02
C PHE A 125 6.51 -2.53 -6.05
N SER A 126 5.79 -3.44 -5.38
CA SER A 126 5.81 -4.84 -5.76
C SER A 126 5.05 -5.01 -7.07
N VAL A 127 5.49 -5.94 -7.92
CA VAL A 127 4.80 -6.27 -9.18
C VAL A 127 4.70 -7.78 -9.35
N LYS A 128 3.53 -8.30 -9.72
CA LYS A 128 3.35 -9.72 -10.04
C LYS A 128 4.00 -10.06 -11.37
N THR A 129 4.94 -11.00 -11.37
CA THR A 129 5.67 -11.45 -12.55
C THR A 129 5.29 -12.87 -12.97
N ASP A 130 4.90 -13.73 -12.02
CA ASP A 130 4.45 -15.10 -12.26
C ASP A 130 3.32 -15.47 -11.28
N ILE A 131 2.11 -15.64 -11.81
CA ILE A 131 0.90 -15.88 -11.01
C ILE A 131 0.89 -17.26 -10.37
N ALA A 132 1.26 -18.29 -11.14
CA ALA A 132 1.29 -19.66 -10.64
C ALA A 132 2.33 -19.80 -9.51
N LYS A 133 3.52 -19.23 -9.71
CA LYS A 133 4.58 -19.23 -8.69
C LYS A 133 4.15 -18.45 -7.44
N SER A 134 3.38 -17.37 -7.61
CA SER A 134 2.94 -16.54 -6.47
C SER A 134 1.85 -17.16 -5.60
N GLN A 135 1.20 -18.22 -6.05
CA GLN A 135 0.11 -18.91 -5.34
C GLN A 135 -1.05 -17.99 -4.92
N THR A 136 -1.19 -16.84 -5.57
CA THR A 136 -2.26 -15.87 -5.34
C THR A 136 -2.93 -15.54 -6.66
N ILE A 137 -4.27 -15.53 -6.68
CA ILE A 137 -5.04 -15.09 -7.83
C ILE A 137 -4.75 -13.62 -8.14
N GLY A 138 -4.71 -13.29 -9.44
CA GLY A 138 -4.43 -11.97 -9.97
C GLY A 138 -3.83 -12.03 -11.37
N SER A 139 -3.43 -10.89 -11.90
CA SER A 139 -2.86 -10.78 -13.24
C SER A 139 -1.37 -10.41 -13.23
N ALA A 140 -0.63 -10.91 -14.23
CA ALA A 140 0.75 -10.51 -14.43
C ALA A 140 0.81 -9.00 -14.73
N GLY A 141 1.71 -8.27 -14.05
CA GLY A 141 1.82 -6.82 -14.13
C GLY A 141 0.90 -6.03 -13.19
N GLU A 142 0.10 -6.71 -12.36
CA GLU A 142 -0.51 -6.11 -11.17
C GLU A 142 0.59 -5.55 -10.27
N TYR A 143 0.38 -4.36 -9.73
CA TYR A 143 1.37 -3.69 -8.88
C TYR A 143 0.72 -2.99 -7.69
N GLY A 144 1.47 -2.87 -6.60
CA GLY A 144 0.97 -2.32 -5.35
C GLY A 144 1.99 -2.32 -4.22
N TRP A 145 1.53 -1.99 -3.02
CA TRP A 145 2.35 -2.06 -1.81
C TRP A 145 1.50 -2.24 -0.55
N GLY A 146 2.18 -2.43 0.58
CA GLY A 146 1.55 -2.61 1.89
C GLY A 146 2.23 -1.77 2.98
N GLY A 147 1.45 -1.40 4.00
CA GLY A 147 1.95 -0.73 5.20
C GLY A 147 2.16 -1.71 6.35
N MET A 148 3.01 -1.32 7.31
CA MET A 148 3.30 -2.13 8.50
C MET A 148 2.06 -2.38 9.38
N ALA A 149 1.10 -1.45 9.38
CA ALA A 149 -0.14 -1.53 10.14
C ALA A 149 -1.28 -2.26 9.41
N GLY A 150 -0.95 -3.19 8.50
CA GLY A 150 -1.92 -4.02 7.79
C GLY A 150 -2.57 -3.38 6.55
N THR A 151 -2.35 -2.09 6.28
CA THR A 151 -2.87 -1.43 5.09
C THR A 151 -2.31 -2.05 3.81
N THR A 152 -3.08 -2.05 2.72
CA THR A 152 -2.61 -2.48 1.40
C THR A 152 -3.37 -1.78 0.29
N PHE A 153 -2.71 -1.61 -0.86
CA PHE A 153 -3.39 -1.33 -2.11
C PHE A 153 -2.74 -2.12 -3.24
N PHE A 154 -3.51 -2.42 -4.27
CA PHE A 154 -3.00 -2.94 -5.53
C PHE A 154 -3.88 -2.50 -6.69
N ILE A 155 -3.27 -2.43 -7.86
CA ILE A 155 -3.90 -2.08 -9.13
C ILE A 155 -3.63 -3.23 -10.09
N ASP A 156 -4.70 -3.77 -10.66
CA ASP A 156 -4.66 -4.76 -11.72
C ASP A 156 -5.14 -4.10 -13.03
N PRO A 157 -4.21 -3.72 -13.93
CA PRO A 157 -4.57 -3.11 -15.20
C PRO A 157 -5.26 -4.05 -16.19
N VAL A 158 -5.18 -5.37 -15.98
CA VAL A 158 -5.83 -6.36 -16.86
C VAL A 158 -7.32 -6.41 -16.54
N GLU A 159 -7.67 -6.32 -15.26
CA GLU A 159 -9.05 -6.38 -14.76
C GLU A 159 -9.69 -4.98 -14.57
N ASP A 160 -8.99 -3.90 -14.93
CA ASP A 160 -9.39 -2.52 -14.64
C ASP A 160 -9.80 -2.32 -13.15
N LEU A 161 -8.98 -2.88 -12.26
CA LEU A 161 -9.31 -3.03 -10.85
C LEU A 161 -8.33 -2.25 -9.97
N LEU A 162 -8.87 -1.50 -9.00
CA LEU A 162 -8.15 -0.87 -7.91
C LEU A 162 -8.73 -1.34 -6.58
N VAL A 163 -7.87 -1.86 -5.70
CA VAL A 163 -8.25 -2.27 -4.34
C VAL A 163 -7.44 -1.49 -3.32
N ILE A 164 -8.13 -1.00 -2.29
CA ILE A 164 -7.53 -0.33 -1.13
C ILE A 164 -8.16 -0.90 0.13
N PHE A 165 -7.30 -1.28 1.07
CA PHE A 165 -7.72 -1.75 2.38
C PHE A 165 -6.93 -1.02 3.46
N MET A 166 -7.66 -0.48 4.44
CA MET A 166 -7.10 0.31 5.53
C MET A 166 -7.48 -0.32 6.87
N THR A 167 -6.46 -0.66 7.66
CA THR A 167 -6.58 -1.07 9.06
C THR A 167 -5.41 -0.45 9.84
N GLN A 168 -5.40 -0.61 11.16
CA GLN A 168 -4.36 -0.11 12.06
C GLN A 168 -3.94 -1.18 13.06
N LEU A 169 -3.38 -2.29 12.53
CA LEU A 169 -2.89 -3.41 13.33
C LEU A 169 -1.48 -3.83 12.89
N ILE A 170 -0.57 -3.88 13.86
CA ILE A 170 0.85 -4.25 13.66
C ILE A 170 1.14 -5.61 14.31
N PRO A 171 2.01 -6.46 13.73
CA PRO A 171 2.52 -6.34 12.36
C PRO A 171 1.44 -6.71 11.35
N SER A 172 1.63 -6.34 10.09
CA SER A 172 0.69 -6.70 9.03
C SER A 172 0.50 -8.22 8.91
N SER A 173 1.53 -9.00 9.25
CA SER A 173 1.50 -10.47 9.29
C SER A 173 0.72 -11.09 10.46
N ALA A 174 0.04 -10.28 11.30
CA ALA A 174 -0.76 -10.81 12.40
C ALA A 174 -1.91 -11.70 11.90
N TYR A 175 -2.52 -11.33 10.78
CA TYR A 175 -3.56 -12.09 10.09
C TYR A 175 -3.29 -12.11 8.59
N MET A 176 -3.83 -13.08 7.87
CA MET A 176 -3.66 -13.24 6.42
C MET A 176 -4.61 -12.37 5.60
N VAL A 177 -4.90 -11.15 6.07
CA VAL A 177 -5.97 -10.29 5.53
C VAL A 177 -5.73 -9.98 4.06
N ARG A 178 -4.47 -9.78 3.66
CA ARG A 178 -4.14 -9.46 2.26
C ARG A 178 -4.44 -10.62 1.31
N GLN A 179 -4.17 -11.88 1.70
CA GLN A 179 -4.52 -13.02 0.83
C GLN A 179 -6.03 -13.24 0.78
N GLU A 180 -6.70 -13.17 1.94
CA GLU A 180 -8.15 -13.35 2.03
C GLU A 180 -8.91 -12.29 1.24
N LEU A 181 -8.51 -11.02 1.37
CA LEU A 181 -9.08 -9.92 0.59
C LEU A 181 -8.97 -10.17 -0.91
N ARG A 182 -7.81 -10.62 -1.39
CA ARG A 182 -7.62 -10.94 -2.82
C ARG A 182 -8.53 -12.07 -3.28
N ALA A 183 -8.60 -13.16 -2.51
CA ALA A 183 -9.46 -14.28 -2.86
C ALA A 183 -10.94 -13.84 -2.96
N LEU A 184 -11.40 -13.00 -2.04
CA LEU A 184 -12.76 -12.45 -2.05
C LEU A 184 -13.01 -11.51 -3.23
N VAL A 185 -12.09 -10.59 -3.53
CA VAL A 185 -12.25 -9.63 -4.63
C VAL A 185 -12.23 -10.33 -5.98
N TYR A 186 -11.22 -11.15 -6.26
CA TYR A 186 -11.11 -11.84 -7.54
C TYR A 186 -12.19 -12.91 -7.71
N GLY A 187 -12.61 -13.56 -6.62
CA GLY A 187 -13.73 -14.50 -6.66
C GLY A 187 -15.08 -13.85 -6.98
N ALA A 188 -15.19 -12.51 -6.88
CA ALA A 188 -16.38 -11.76 -7.22
C ALA A 188 -16.40 -11.25 -8.68
N LEU A 189 -15.33 -11.43 -9.44
CA LEU A 189 -15.29 -11.13 -10.87
C LEU A 189 -16.00 -12.25 -11.66
N ILE A 190 -16.85 -11.88 -12.63
CA ILE A 190 -17.69 -12.80 -13.44
C ILE A 190 -17.29 -12.70 -14.91
#